data_AF-A0A1M7RH62-F1
#
_entry.id   AF-A0A1M7RH62-F1
#
_cell.length_a   1.000
_cell.length_b   1.000
_cell.length_c   1.000
_cell.angle_alpha   90.00
_cell.angle_beta   90.00
_cell.angle_gamma   90.00
#
_symmetry.space_group_name_H-M   'P 1'
#
loop_
_entity.id
_entity.type
_entity.pdbx_description
1 polymer ?
#
loop_
_entity_poly.entity_id
_entity_poly.type
_entity_poly.pdbx_seq_one_letter_code
_entity_poly.pdbx_strand_id
1 'polypeptide(L)'
;MAYSINIETFGELIEDFLVNTFNNIEVAGSVSAREEGNINYIQIDLPVIEDWDQDAKSLINKIRNNLAALFKEKPLSLYYTVKFKNLTIDIRTANSDNNRSETIQLFYTQQKIGQPIKEDNFILAWAKKHWEICTVVIVTIPLAVISFIFLNNNPGKQANFENGISQVNIFAGIMGAFALSYVASKIIAVKQEKLSRVPAIRDLCYKLTCFRRICYHLRTDNQFWDDSESYRYAKSVSDQISYEDAQFPDYDNEAKYAHYRSLIVNERHDTRIILFYLQLAMFADEEFDNDPNLSWRTYPPFIIYSHDQISRYTTFLDYNEFWNCIDNNKIRFNYQHNRFHIDPIEDAATRYNSIGKKEKFSEELLLGIASDVQNKVILDLYHLTKLNEAKLPYLIVYLLVITSAMMTFSVVYPLLVNIFTDNFILKNLNGFMILGLILDMVVRLPKLLSKENTLLRPDDYR
;
A
#
# COMPACT_ATOMS: atom_id res chain seq x y z
N MET A 1 5.31 -3.19 24.15
CA MET A 1 3.87 -3.11 24.42
C MET A 1 3.18 -2.61 23.16
N ALA A 2 2.62 -3.52 22.38
CA ALA A 2 1.68 -3.14 21.33
C ALA A 2 0.34 -2.86 22.03
N TYR A 3 -0.22 -1.66 21.87
CA TYR A 3 -1.57 -1.38 22.37
C TYR A 3 -2.55 -2.22 21.56
N SER A 4 -3.26 -3.15 22.19
CA SER A 4 -4.46 -3.72 21.59
C SER A 4 -5.53 -2.63 21.61
N ILE A 5 -5.61 -1.84 20.54
CA ILE A 5 -6.54 -0.70 20.49
C ILE A 5 -7.96 -1.25 20.37
N ASN A 6 -8.70 -1.29 21.48
CA ASN A 6 -10.14 -1.58 21.49
C ASN A 6 -10.94 -0.26 21.52
N ILE A 7 -12.27 -0.33 21.42
CA ILE A 7 -13.12 0.87 21.46
C ILE A 7 -12.99 1.62 22.80
N GLU A 8 -12.68 0.90 23.88
CA GLU A 8 -12.40 1.48 25.21
C GLU A 8 -11.14 2.35 25.18
N THR A 9 -10.07 1.92 24.50
CA THR A 9 -8.85 2.71 24.29
C THR A 9 -9.15 4.01 23.54
N PHE A 10 -10.09 3.99 22.58
CA PHE A 10 -10.56 5.21 21.91
C PHE A 10 -11.36 6.12 22.86
N GLY A 11 -12.14 5.53 23.76
CA GLY A 11 -12.81 6.25 24.84
C GLY A 11 -11.82 6.99 25.74
N GLU A 12 -10.78 6.30 26.20
CA GLU A 12 -9.70 6.87 27.03
C GLU A 12 -8.97 8.01 26.30
N LEU A 13 -8.64 7.85 25.01
CA LEU A 13 -8.00 8.90 24.22
C LEU A 13 -8.88 10.15 24.07
N ILE A 14 -10.19 9.97 23.95
CA ILE A 14 -11.14 11.09 23.89
C ILE A 14 -11.29 11.74 25.26
N GLU A 15 -11.33 10.95 26.33
CA GLU A 15 -11.35 11.46 27.71
C GLU A 15 -10.11 12.30 28.01
N ASP A 16 -8.92 11.80 27.70
CA ASP A 16 -7.66 12.54 27.81
C ASP A 16 -7.70 13.84 27.00
N PHE A 17 -8.25 13.80 25.78
CA PHE A 17 -8.42 14.99 24.96
C PHE A 17 -9.37 16.02 25.60
N LEU A 18 -10.49 15.57 26.17
CA LEU A 18 -11.47 16.44 26.82
C LEU A 18 -10.88 17.08 28.09
N VAL A 19 -10.19 16.31 28.93
CA VAL A 19 -9.51 16.82 30.13
C VAL A 19 -8.50 17.92 29.75
N ASN A 20 -7.71 17.70 28.71
CA ASN A 20 -6.75 18.69 28.20
C ASN A 20 -7.43 19.92 27.55
N THR A 21 -8.62 19.75 26.98
CA THR A 21 -9.35 20.84 26.31
C THR A 21 -10.07 21.74 27.32
N PHE A 22 -10.61 21.16 28.39
CA PHE A 22 -11.39 21.87 29.41
C PHE A 22 -10.56 22.28 30.63
N ASN A 23 -9.30 21.84 30.75
CA ASN A 23 -8.40 22.12 31.87
C ASN A 23 -8.99 21.80 33.27
N ASN A 24 -10.04 20.98 33.33
CA ASN A 24 -10.71 20.59 34.56
C ASN A 24 -11.46 19.25 34.35
N ILE A 25 -11.16 18.25 35.19
CA ILE A 25 -11.74 16.91 35.14
C ILE A 25 -13.25 16.94 35.44
N GLU A 26 -13.69 17.84 36.32
CA GLU A 26 -15.12 17.99 36.66
C GLU A 26 -15.95 18.59 35.52
N VAL A 27 -15.29 19.20 34.53
CA VAL A 27 -15.90 19.88 33.38
C VAL A 27 -15.82 19.01 32.12
N ALA A 28 -14.88 18.06 32.07
CA ALA A 28 -14.66 17.18 30.91
C ALA A 28 -15.81 16.19 30.66
N GLY A 29 -16.68 15.97 31.65
CA GLY A 29 -17.79 15.03 31.55
C GLY A 29 -17.36 13.56 31.62
N SER A 30 -18.29 12.64 31.37
CA SER A 30 -17.98 11.20 31.31
C SER A 30 -17.99 10.71 29.87
N VAL A 31 -16.96 9.94 29.50
CA VAL A 31 -16.88 9.24 28.23
C VAL A 31 -17.24 7.77 28.45
N SER A 32 -18.16 7.25 27.66
CA SER A 32 -18.42 5.81 27.60
C SER A 32 -18.28 5.32 26.17
N ALA A 33 -17.58 4.21 26.02
CA ALA A 33 -17.30 3.59 24.73
C ALA A 33 -18.00 2.23 24.68
N ARG A 34 -18.74 1.95 23.60
CA ARG A 34 -19.41 0.67 23.41
C ARG A 34 -19.49 0.27 21.94
N GLU A 35 -19.46 -1.03 21.71
CA GLU A 35 -19.65 -1.64 20.40
C GLU A 35 -21.10 -2.16 20.33
N GLU A 36 -21.93 -1.57 19.46
CA GLU A 36 -23.30 -2.06 19.19
C GLU A 36 -23.36 -2.57 17.75
N GLY A 37 -23.30 -3.89 17.57
CA GLY A 37 -23.19 -4.51 16.26
C GLY A 37 -21.87 -4.14 15.57
N ASN A 38 -21.95 -3.60 14.34
CA ASN A 38 -20.77 -3.14 13.56
C ASN A 38 -20.50 -1.64 13.72
N ILE A 39 -21.14 -0.97 14.68
CA ILE A 39 -21.00 0.47 14.91
C ILE A 39 -20.29 0.68 16.25
N ASN A 40 -19.20 1.42 16.18
CA ASN A 40 -18.49 1.89 17.36
C ASN A 40 -19.15 3.17 17.85
N TYR A 41 -19.58 3.18 19.11
CA TYR A 41 -20.23 4.31 19.76
C TYR A 41 -19.34 4.87 20.86
N ILE A 42 -19.20 6.19 20.88
CA ILE A 42 -18.65 6.92 22.00
C ILE A 42 -19.66 7.96 22.44
N GLN A 43 -20.17 7.81 23.66
CA GLN A 43 -21.08 8.75 24.28
C GLN A 43 -20.29 9.63 25.25
N ILE A 44 -20.45 10.94 25.10
CA ILE A 44 -19.82 11.98 25.93
C ILE A 44 -20.94 12.72 26.64
N ASP A 45 -21.03 12.54 27.96
CA ASP A 45 -22.01 13.23 28.81
C ASP A 45 -21.34 14.45 29.45
N LEU A 46 -21.65 15.65 28.96
CA LEU A 46 -21.10 16.91 29.47
C LEU A 46 -22.00 17.48 30.59
N PRO A 47 -21.43 17.85 31.75
CA PRO A 47 -22.18 18.53 32.81
C PRO A 47 -22.62 19.94 32.35
N VAL A 48 -23.50 20.60 33.11
CA VAL A 48 -23.89 21.99 32.85
C VAL A 48 -22.64 22.87 32.98
N ILE A 49 -22.18 23.47 31.88
CA ILE A 49 -21.07 24.43 31.89
C ILE A 49 -21.65 25.78 31.47
N GLU A 50 -21.73 26.73 32.41
CA GLU A 50 -22.24 28.09 32.15
C GLU A 50 -21.35 28.88 31.16
N ASP A 51 -20.09 28.48 30.99
CA ASP A 51 -19.08 29.15 30.15
C ASP A 51 -18.69 28.37 28.86
N TRP A 52 -19.38 27.28 28.50
CA TRP A 52 -19.06 26.55 27.28
C TRP A 52 -19.76 27.15 26.06
N ASP A 53 -19.12 28.16 25.49
CA ASP A 53 -19.61 28.97 24.36
C ASP A 53 -19.53 28.26 22.99
N GLN A 54 -19.37 26.93 22.96
CA GLN A 54 -19.15 26.16 21.74
C GLN A 54 -20.23 25.11 21.52
N ASP A 55 -20.91 25.17 20.36
CA ASP A 55 -21.84 24.16 19.87
C ASP A 55 -21.19 22.75 19.90
N ALA A 56 -21.95 21.72 20.28
CA ALA A 56 -21.57 20.30 20.22
C ALA A 56 -20.88 19.93 18.91
N LYS A 57 -21.29 20.55 17.79
CA LYS A 57 -20.64 20.39 16.48
C LYS A 57 -19.16 20.78 16.48
N SER A 58 -18.81 21.86 17.18
CA SER A 58 -17.43 22.36 17.28
C SER A 58 -16.54 21.35 18.01
N LEU A 59 -17.06 20.73 19.08
CA LEU A 59 -16.33 19.71 19.84
C LEU A 59 -16.13 18.43 19.02
N ILE A 60 -17.16 17.96 18.31
CA ILE A 60 -17.03 16.80 17.39
C ILE A 60 -15.93 17.07 16.34
N ASN A 61 -15.87 18.27 15.79
CA ASN A 61 -14.82 18.64 14.82
C ASN A 61 -13.42 18.67 15.44
N LYS A 62 -13.28 19.16 16.69
CA LYS A 62 -12.00 19.15 17.39
C LYS A 62 -11.52 17.74 17.72
N ILE A 63 -12.42 16.87 18.18
CA ILE A 63 -12.14 15.45 18.42
C ILE A 63 -11.69 14.79 17.10
N ARG A 64 -12.43 15.02 16.01
CA ARG A 64 -12.09 14.50 14.67
C ARG A 64 -10.68 14.92 14.24
N ASN A 65 -10.34 16.20 14.39
CA ASN A 65 -9.03 16.72 13.98
C ASN A 65 -7.88 16.18 14.85
N ASN A 66 -8.11 16.03 16.16
CA ASN A 66 -7.10 15.47 17.07
C ASN A 66 -6.82 13.99 16.73
N LEU A 67 -7.88 13.18 16.61
CA LEU A 67 -7.74 11.78 16.23
C LEU A 67 -7.05 11.63 14.87
N ALA A 68 -7.41 12.44 13.88
CA ALA A 68 -6.75 12.44 12.57
C ALA A 68 -5.25 12.80 12.65
N ALA A 69 -4.86 13.73 13.53
CA ALA A 69 -3.45 14.07 13.74
C ALA A 69 -2.68 12.94 14.43
N LEU A 70 -3.27 12.33 15.46
CA LEU A 70 -2.67 11.23 16.22
C LEU A 70 -2.39 10.01 15.31
N PHE A 71 -3.32 9.67 14.42
CA PHE A 71 -3.14 8.58 13.45
C PHE A 71 -2.22 8.90 12.28
N LYS A 72 -1.90 10.17 12.04
CA LYS A 72 -0.87 10.56 11.08
C LYS A 72 0.54 10.28 11.62
N GLU A 73 0.73 10.41 12.93
CA GLU A 73 2.01 10.17 13.59
C GLU A 73 2.22 8.69 13.96
N LYS A 74 1.14 7.95 14.21
CA LYS A 74 1.16 6.52 14.50
C LYS A 74 0.25 5.77 13.51
N PRO A 75 0.80 5.23 12.40
CA PRO A 75 -0.01 4.51 11.42
C PRO A 75 -0.64 3.27 12.07
N LEU A 76 -1.97 3.20 12.01
CA LEU A 76 -2.73 2.04 12.45
C LEU A 76 -2.66 0.92 11.41
N SER A 77 -2.89 -0.31 11.86
CA SER A 77 -3.06 -1.44 10.94
C SER A 77 -4.34 -1.30 10.09
N LEU A 78 -4.40 -2.04 8.97
CA LEU A 78 -5.54 -1.97 8.05
C LEU A 78 -6.82 -2.45 8.73
N TYR A 79 -6.74 -3.47 9.57
CA TYR A 79 -7.85 -3.95 10.39
C TYR A 79 -8.47 -2.82 11.23
N TYR A 80 -7.65 -2.04 11.95
CA TYR A 80 -8.16 -0.94 12.77
C TYR A 80 -8.73 0.21 11.93
N THR A 81 -8.16 0.46 10.76
CA THR A 81 -8.66 1.44 9.80
C THR A 81 -10.06 1.08 9.29
N VAL A 82 -10.32 -0.22 9.08
CA VAL A 82 -11.63 -0.74 8.64
C VAL A 82 -12.61 -0.83 9.80
N LYS A 83 -12.20 -1.40 10.95
CA LYS A 83 -13.03 -1.57 12.15
C LYS A 83 -13.51 -0.22 12.69
N PHE A 84 -12.64 0.79 12.75
CA PHE A 84 -12.98 2.12 13.27
C PHE A 84 -13.27 3.15 12.16
N LYS A 85 -13.58 2.69 10.94
CA LYS A 85 -13.90 3.55 9.80
C LYS A 85 -15.03 4.52 10.10
N ASN A 86 -16.07 4.02 10.76
CA ASN A 86 -17.22 4.80 11.18
C ASN A 86 -17.25 4.80 12.72
N LEU A 87 -17.05 5.97 13.31
CA LEU A 87 -17.19 6.19 14.75
C LEU A 87 -18.36 7.13 14.97
N THR A 88 -19.37 6.70 15.73
CA THR A 88 -20.49 7.57 16.10
C THR A 88 -20.21 8.21 17.45
N ILE A 89 -20.15 9.54 17.47
CA ILE A 89 -19.99 10.31 18.69
C ILE A 89 -21.35 10.88 19.07
N ASP A 90 -21.87 10.51 20.24
CA ASP A 90 -23.10 11.03 20.84
C ASP A 90 -22.72 12.00 21.97
N ILE A 91 -22.94 13.29 21.77
CA ILE A 91 -22.75 14.31 22.82
C ILE A 91 -24.10 14.56 23.48
N ARG A 92 -24.15 14.34 24.79
CA ARG A 92 -25.30 14.68 25.62
C ARG A 92 -24.93 15.83 26.53
N THR A 93 -25.78 16.85 26.52
CA THR A 93 -25.66 18.01 27.39
C THR A 93 -26.87 18.08 28.31
N ALA A 94 -26.73 18.74 29.45
CA ALA A 94 -27.84 18.97 30.36
C ALA A 94 -29.01 19.76 29.75
N ASN A 95 -28.75 20.55 28.70
CA ASN A 95 -29.79 21.12 27.84
C ASN A 95 -30.05 20.18 26.65
N SER A 96 -31.22 19.55 26.59
CA SER A 96 -31.55 18.56 25.55
C SER A 96 -31.52 19.13 24.13
N ASP A 97 -31.70 20.43 23.96
CA ASP A 97 -31.71 21.10 22.65
C ASP A 97 -30.32 21.11 21.97
N ASN A 98 -29.26 20.85 22.74
CA ASN A 98 -27.88 20.79 22.25
C ASN A 98 -27.33 19.36 22.12
N ASN A 99 -28.16 18.34 22.38
CA ASN A 99 -27.77 16.95 22.16
C ASN A 99 -27.51 16.70 20.67
N ARG A 100 -26.39 16.06 20.36
CA ARG A 100 -25.98 15.83 18.97
C ARG A 100 -25.26 14.51 18.81
N SER A 101 -25.76 13.70 17.89
CA SER A 101 -25.10 12.48 17.44
C SER A 101 -24.58 12.68 16.02
N GLU A 102 -23.29 12.46 15.80
CA GLU A 102 -22.68 12.53 14.47
C GLU A 102 -21.74 11.34 14.24
N THR A 103 -21.96 10.63 13.14
CA THR A 103 -21.01 9.61 12.67
C THR A 103 -19.88 10.28 11.93
N ILE A 104 -18.67 10.18 12.47
CA ILE A 104 -17.45 10.69 11.87
C ILE A 104 -16.71 9.57 11.15
N GLN A 105 -16.24 9.86 9.94
CA GLN A 105 -15.32 8.99 9.23
C GLN A 105 -13.89 9.41 9.59
N LEU A 106 -13.23 8.59 10.42
CA LEU A 106 -11.84 8.83 10.84
C LEU A 106 -10.84 8.48 9.74
N PHE A 107 -11.18 7.48 8.94
CA PHE A 107 -10.31 6.96 7.89
C PHE A 107 -11.03 6.98 6.56
N TYR A 108 -10.42 7.68 5.60
CA TYR A 108 -10.75 7.46 4.20
C TYR A 108 -10.12 6.14 3.78
N THR A 109 -10.89 5.04 3.85
CA THR A 109 -10.57 3.88 2.99
C THR A 109 -10.44 4.43 1.58
N GLN A 110 -9.32 4.17 0.91
CA GLN A 110 -9.18 4.50 -0.51
C GLN A 110 -10.47 4.11 -1.21
N GLN A 111 -11.08 5.07 -1.90
CA GLN A 111 -12.40 4.96 -2.48
C GLN A 111 -12.60 3.61 -3.19
N LYS A 112 -13.70 2.95 -2.81
CA LYS A 112 -14.53 2.04 -3.60
C LYS A 112 -13.98 1.77 -5.01
N ILE A 113 -13.33 0.63 -5.18
CA ILE A 113 -13.37 -0.10 -6.45
C ILE A 113 -14.86 -0.39 -6.70
N GLY A 114 -15.46 0.22 -7.72
CA GLY A 114 -16.80 -0.17 -8.19
C GLY A 114 -17.93 0.86 -8.12
N GLN A 115 -17.69 2.16 -7.90
CA GLN A 115 -18.71 3.13 -8.33
C GLN A 115 -18.63 3.31 -9.85
N PRO A 116 -19.74 3.16 -10.61
CA PRO A 116 -19.75 3.49 -12.01
C PRO A 116 -19.44 4.98 -12.13
N ILE A 117 -18.31 5.28 -12.76
CA ILE A 117 -17.94 6.62 -13.17
C ILE A 117 -19.13 7.12 -14.00
N LYS A 118 -19.84 8.15 -13.52
CA LYS A 118 -20.80 8.89 -14.34
C LYS A 118 -20.10 9.15 -15.67
N GLU A 119 -20.72 8.76 -16.77
CA GLU A 119 -20.19 8.92 -18.12
C GLU A 119 -19.93 10.41 -18.37
N ASP A 120 -18.74 10.88 -17.98
CA ASP A 120 -18.13 12.05 -18.54
C ASP A 120 -18.09 11.78 -20.05
N ASN A 121 -18.70 12.68 -20.81
CA ASN A 121 -18.76 12.66 -22.27
C ASN A 121 -17.44 12.08 -22.82
N PHE A 122 -17.47 11.03 -23.65
CA PHE A 122 -16.28 10.24 -24.01
C PHE A 122 -15.08 11.11 -24.42
N ILE A 123 -15.34 12.22 -25.11
CA ILE A 123 -14.34 13.22 -25.51
C ILE A 123 -13.70 13.92 -24.30
N LEU A 124 -14.47 14.26 -23.27
CA LEU A 124 -14.01 14.89 -22.03
C LEU A 124 -13.24 13.90 -21.16
N ALA A 125 -13.72 12.66 -21.03
CA ALA A 125 -13.01 11.59 -20.33
C ALA A 125 -11.68 11.26 -21.04
N TRP A 126 -11.70 11.17 -22.37
CA TRP A 126 -10.52 10.97 -23.20
C TRP A 126 -9.56 12.15 -23.13
N ALA A 127 -10.04 13.39 -23.23
CA ALA A 127 -9.22 14.60 -23.14
C ALA A 127 -8.63 14.81 -21.74
N LYS A 128 -9.33 14.39 -20.68
CA LYS A 128 -8.82 14.42 -19.30
C LYS A 128 -7.75 13.34 -19.09
N LYS A 129 -7.92 12.17 -19.70
CA LYS A 129 -6.95 11.06 -19.68
C LYS A 129 -5.72 11.34 -20.57
N HIS A 130 -5.90 12.05 -21.67
CA HIS A 130 -4.86 12.35 -22.67
C HIS A 130 -4.57 13.85 -22.78
N TRP A 131 -4.76 14.60 -21.68
CA TRP A 131 -4.51 16.05 -21.63
C TRP A 131 -3.09 16.44 -22.08
N GLU A 132 -2.16 15.48 -21.97
CA GLU A 132 -0.78 15.50 -22.46
C GLU A 132 -0.66 15.70 -23.97
N ILE A 133 -1.51 15.03 -24.74
CA ILE A 133 -1.56 15.15 -26.21
C ILE A 133 -2.32 16.42 -26.59
N CYS A 134 -3.34 16.78 -25.83
CA CYS A 134 -4.14 17.98 -26.08
C CYS A 134 -3.32 19.27 -25.99
N THR A 135 -2.39 19.41 -25.03
CA THR A 135 -1.57 20.63 -24.92
C THR A 135 -0.64 20.82 -26.12
N VAL A 136 -0.01 19.75 -26.61
CA VAL A 136 0.83 19.80 -27.82
C VAL A 136 -0.02 20.18 -29.03
N VAL A 137 -1.18 19.55 -29.23
CA VAL A 137 -2.08 19.83 -30.37
C VAL A 137 -2.64 21.26 -30.32
N ILE A 138 -3.08 21.73 -29.14
CA ILE A 138 -3.64 23.07 -28.92
C ILE A 138 -2.60 24.17 -29.20
N VAL A 139 -1.32 23.91 -28.95
CA VAL A 139 -0.24 24.87 -29.25
C VAL A 139 0.18 24.80 -30.72
N THR A 140 0.24 23.58 -31.29
CA THR A 140 0.75 23.35 -32.65
C THR A 140 -0.19 23.89 -33.72
N ILE A 141 -1.51 23.65 -33.59
CA ILE A 141 -2.49 24.02 -34.62
C ILE A 141 -2.55 25.54 -34.84
N PRO A 142 -2.68 26.40 -33.79
CA PRO A 142 -2.68 27.84 -33.97
C PRO A 142 -1.37 28.37 -34.55
N LEU A 143 -0.22 27.83 -34.12
CA LEU A 143 1.08 28.23 -34.66
C LEU A 143 1.20 27.91 -36.16
N ALA A 144 0.74 26.74 -36.59
CA ALA A 144 0.71 26.35 -37.99
C ALA A 144 -0.23 27.25 -38.81
N VAL A 145 -1.42 27.55 -38.29
CA VAL A 145 -2.41 28.42 -38.95
C VAL A 145 -1.90 29.86 -39.06
N ILE A 146 -1.36 30.43 -37.98
CA ILE A 146 -0.80 31.79 -37.97
C ILE A 146 0.36 31.90 -38.96
N SER A 147 1.25 30.90 -38.96
CA SER A 147 2.40 30.87 -39.87
C SER A 147 1.97 30.72 -41.32
N PHE A 148 0.93 29.93 -41.60
CA PHE A 148 0.35 29.81 -42.94
C PHE A 148 -0.23 31.14 -43.42
N ILE A 149 -1.05 31.81 -42.61
CA ILE A 149 -1.62 33.12 -42.93
C ILE A 149 -0.50 34.15 -43.17
N PHE A 150 0.52 34.18 -42.31
CA PHE A 150 1.63 35.11 -42.40
C PHE A 150 2.45 34.93 -43.69
N LEU A 151 2.75 33.69 -44.05
CA LEU A 151 3.57 33.36 -45.22
C LEU A 151 2.81 33.54 -46.54
N ASN A 152 1.52 33.24 -46.57
CA ASN A 152 0.69 33.52 -47.75
C ASN A 152 0.60 35.03 -48.04
N ASN A 153 0.60 35.85 -46.97
CA ASN A 153 0.63 37.30 -47.08
C ASN A 153 2.03 37.88 -47.34
N ASN A 154 3.11 37.10 -47.17
CA ASN A 154 4.51 37.56 -47.29
C ASN A 154 5.42 36.49 -47.94
N PRO A 155 5.24 36.18 -49.25
CA PRO A 155 5.97 35.09 -49.91
C PRO A 155 7.49 35.29 -49.90
N GLY A 156 7.99 36.54 -49.94
CA GLY A 156 9.42 36.85 -49.89
C GLY A 156 10.11 36.51 -48.55
N LYS A 157 9.37 36.10 -47.51
CA LYS A 157 9.92 35.75 -46.20
C LYS A 157 10.11 34.24 -45.98
N GLN A 158 9.82 33.40 -46.98
CA GLN A 158 9.93 31.94 -46.86
C GLN A 158 11.33 31.46 -46.43
N ALA A 159 12.40 31.97 -47.05
CA ALA A 159 13.77 31.59 -46.70
C ALA A 159 14.14 31.93 -45.25
N ASN A 160 13.68 33.09 -44.74
CA ASN A 160 13.90 33.47 -43.35
C ASN A 160 13.14 32.57 -42.38
N PHE A 161 11.95 32.11 -42.77
CA PHE A 161 11.13 31.20 -41.99
C PHE A 161 11.74 29.80 -41.91
N GLU A 162 12.23 29.26 -43.03
CA GLU A 162 12.94 27.98 -43.08
C GLU A 162 14.20 28.01 -42.22
N ASN A 163 14.97 29.11 -42.27
CA ASN A 163 16.10 29.33 -41.37
C ASN A 163 15.67 29.32 -39.89
N GLY A 164 14.53 29.94 -39.56
CA GLY A 164 13.96 29.91 -38.21
C GLY A 164 13.61 28.51 -37.73
N ILE A 165 12.96 27.69 -38.57
CA ILE A 165 12.66 26.28 -38.26
C ILE A 165 13.93 25.46 -38.10
N SER A 166 14.97 25.71 -38.91
CA SER A 166 16.26 25.06 -38.75
C SER A 166 16.87 25.35 -37.37
N GLN A 167 16.78 26.59 -36.87
CA GLN A 167 17.25 26.93 -35.53
C GLN A 167 16.44 26.22 -34.43
N VAL A 168 15.11 26.10 -34.61
CA VAL A 168 14.24 25.33 -33.70
C VAL A 168 14.68 23.86 -33.64
N ASN A 169 15.01 23.25 -34.78
CA ASN A 169 15.50 21.86 -34.83
C ASN A 169 16.86 21.69 -34.13
N ILE A 170 17.78 22.64 -34.30
CA ILE A 170 19.09 22.62 -33.60
C ILE A 170 18.86 22.72 -32.08
N PHE A 171 18.03 23.67 -31.64
CA PHE A 171 17.71 23.84 -30.24
C PHE A 171 17.01 22.60 -29.64
N ALA A 172 16.10 21.98 -30.40
CA ALA A 172 15.45 20.73 -30.04
C ALA A 172 16.45 19.59 -29.83
N GLY A 173 17.47 19.50 -30.69
CA GLY A 173 18.57 18.53 -30.54
C GLY A 173 19.36 18.74 -29.25
N ILE A 174 19.70 19.99 -28.92
CA ILE A 174 20.39 20.35 -27.68
C ILE A 174 19.54 19.97 -26.45
N MET A 175 18.26 20.40 -26.45
CA MET A 175 17.32 20.08 -25.36
C MET A 175 17.10 18.57 -25.20
N GLY A 176 16.95 17.85 -26.31
CA GLY A 176 16.82 16.40 -26.32
C GLY A 176 18.07 15.71 -25.76
N ALA A 177 19.27 16.19 -26.07
CA ALA A 177 20.51 15.66 -25.52
C ALA A 177 20.60 15.86 -24.00
N PHE A 178 20.19 17.03 -23.49
CA PHE A 178 20.10 17.28 -22.04
C PHE A 178 19.07 16.39 -21.36
N ALA A 179 17.87 16.28 -21.94
CA ALA A 179 16.80 15.43 -21.42
C ALA A 179 17.22 13.96 -21.36
N LEU A 180 17.84 13.46 -22.43
CA LEU A 180 18.32 12.07 -22.50
C LEU A 180 19.46 11.81 -21.51
N SER A 181 20.39 12.76 -21.35
CA SER A 181 21.48 12.65 -20.38
C SER A 181 20.95 12.61 -18.94
N TYR A 182 19.96 13.44 -18.63
CA TYR A 182 19.28 13.42 -17.34
C TYR A 182 18.54 12.09 -17.12
N VAL A 183 17.78 11.62 -18.11
CA VAL A 183 17.08 10.32 -18.07
C VAL A 183 18.06 9.17 -17.84
N ALA A 184 19.16 9.13 -18.58
CA ALA A 184 20.20 8.09 -18.42
C ALA A 184 20.80 8.12 -17.01
N SER A 185 21.18 9.30 -16.51
CA SER A 185 21.70 9.48 -15.16
C SER A 185 20.70 9.01 -14.10
N LYS A 186 19.43 9.39 -14.23
CA LYS A 186 18.37 8.99 -13.30
C LYS A 186 18.05 7.50 -13.36
N ILE A 187 18.04 6.88 -14.54
CA ILE A 187 17.86 5.43 -14.67
C ILE A 187 19.01 4.70 -13.96
N ILE A 188 20.25 5.17 -14.11
CA ILE A 188 21.41 4.60 -13.41
C ILE A 188 21.25 4.77 -11.90
N ALA A 189 20.87 5.96 -11.42
CA ALA A 189 20.66 6.22 -10.00
C ALA A 189 19.57 5.32 -9.41
N VAL A 190 18.39 5.23 -10.06
CA VAL A 190 17.30 4.34 -9.63
C VAL A 190 17.75 2.88 -9.63
N LYS A 191 18.51 2.44 -10.65
CA LYS A 191 19.06 1.09 -10.69
C LYS A 191 20.02 0.83 -9.52
N GLN A 192 20.89 1.79 -9.20
CA GLN A 192 21.82 1.68 -8.06
C GLN A 192 21.08 1.65 -6.72
N GLU A 193 20.05 2.48 -6.53
CA GLU A 193 19.18 2.43 -5.35
C GLU A 193 18.46 1.09 -5.21
N LYS A 194 17.95 0.54 -6.31
CA LYS A 194 17.31 -0.78 -6.28
C LYS A 194 18.31 -1.88 -5.93
N LEU A 195 19.52 -1.82 -6.50
CA LEU A 195 20.61 -2.76 -6.22
C LEU A 195 21.10 -2.68 -4.78
N SER A 196 21.17 -1.48 -4.19
CA SER A 196 21.62 -1.31 -2.80
C SER A 196 20.65 -1.92 -1.77
N ARG A 197 19.37 -2.07 -2.12
CA ARG A 197 18.35 -2.75 -1.28
C ARG A 197 18.36 -4.27 -1.40
N VAL A 198 18.93 -4.84 -2.47
CA VAL A 198 18.93 -6.30 -2.72
C VAL A 198 19.52 -7.12 -1.57
N PRO A 199 20.65 -6.73 -0.92
CA PRO A 199 21.19 -7.48 0.20
C PRO A 199 20.23 -7.57 1.39
N ALA A 200 19.53 -6.47 1.71
CA ALA A 200 18.55 -6.45 2.79
C ALA A 200 17.32 -7.31 2.44
N ILE A 201 16.78 -7.16 1.23
CA ILE A 201 15.68 -8.00 0.72
C ILE A 201 16.07 -9.49 0.79
N ARG A 202 17.30 -9.83 0.40
CA ARG A 202 17.83 -11.18 0.45
C ARG A 202 17.88 -11.74 1.87
N ASP A 203 18.40 -10.98 2.83
CA ASP A 203 18.43 -11.41 4.23
C ASP A 203 17.01 -11.66 4.78
N LEU A 204 16.09 -10.73 4.51
CA LEU A 204 14.70 -10.82 4.96
C LEU A 204 13.92 -11.97 4.30
N CYS A 205 14.09 -12.19 2.99
CA CYS A 205 13.49 -13.34 2.30
C CYS A 205 14.02 -14.66 2.85
N TYR A 206 15.31 -14.72 3.19
CA TYR A 206 15.89 -15.92 3.77
C TYR A 206 15.32 -16.21 5.16
N LYS A 207 15.19 -15.18 6.01
CA LYS A 207 14.48 -15.29 7.30
C LYS A 207 13.05 -15.78 7.11
N LEU A 208 12.27 -15.14 6.23
CA LEU A 208 10.91 -15.57 5.95
C LEU A 208 10.84 -17.03 5.48
N THR A 209 11.76 -17.48 4.64
CA THR A 209 11.84 -18.89 4.20
C THR A 209 12.11 -19.83 5.38
N CYS A 210 13.02 -19.45 6.29
CA CYS A 210 13.25 -20.19 7.54
C CYS A 210 11.99 -20.24 8.40
N PHE A 211 11.24 -19.15 8.53
CA PHE A 211 9.98 -19.15 9.27
C PHE A 211 8.90 -20.01 8.61
N ARG A 212 8.74 -19.95 7.29
CA ARG A 212 7.83 -20.84 6.54
C ARG A 212 8.19 -22.31 6.76
N ARG A 213 9.49 -22.64 6.79
CA ARG A 213 9.98 -23.98 7.14
C ARG A 213 9.60 -24.40 8.56
N ILE A 214 9.72 -23.51 9.54
CA ILE A 214 9.25 -23.76 10.91
C ILE A 214 7.75 -24.05 10.89
N CYS A 215 6.95 -23.22 10.21
CA CYS A 215 5.51 -23.41 10.10
C CYS A 215 5.14 -24.75 9.47
N TYR A 216 5.88 -25.18 8.43
CA TYR A 216 5.69 -26.48 7.78
C TYR A 216 5.90 -27.65 8.75
N HIS A 217 6.99 -27.64 9.53
CA HIS A 217 7.26 -28.72 10.50
C HIS A 217 6.24 -28.73 11.63
N LEU A 218 5.83 -27.56 12.14
CA LEU A 218 4.75 -27.46 13.14
C LEU A 218 3.42 -27.98 12.60
N ARG A 219 3.08 -27.67 11.33
CA ARG A 219 1.81 -28.09 10.70
C ARG A 219 1.75 -29.60 10.48
N THR A 220 2.87 -30.21 10.13
CA THR A 220 2.96 -31.63 9.74
C THR A 220 3.20 -32.59 10.91
N ASP A 221 3.71 -32.10 12.05
CA ASP A 221 4.03 -32.96 13.18
C ASP A 221 2.84 -33.17 14.12
N ASN A 222 2.19 -34.34 14.02
CA ASN A 222 1.10 -34.73 14.91
C ASN A 222 1.48 -34.76 16.40
N GLN A 223 2.76 -35.01 16.73
CA GLN A 223 3.24 -35.09 18.12
C GLN A 223 3.27 -33.72 18.79
N PHE A 224 3.58 -32.66 18.03
CA PHE A 224 3.51 -31.28 18.53
C PHE A 224 2.09 -30.94 19.03
N TRP A 225 1.07 -31.44 18.33
CA TRP A 225 -0.36 -31.24 18.64
C TRP A 225 -0.97 -32.26 19.61
N ASP A 226 -0.16 -33.17 20.15
CA ASP A 226 -0.61 -34.30 20.99
C ASP A 226 -1.74 -35.13 20.35
N ASP A 227 -1.77 -35.20 19.01
CA ASP A 227 -2.78 -35.88 18.19
C ASP A 227 -4.25 -35.55 18.58
N SER A 228 -4.49 -34.30 18.99
CA SER A 228 -5.81 -33.86 19.43
C SER A 228 -6.88 -33.92 18.32
N GLU A 229 -8.14 -34.18 18.70
CA GLU A 229 -9.27 -34.20 17.76
C GLU A 229 -9.44 -32.84 17.05
N SER A 230 -9.23 -31.75 17.79
CA SER A 230 -9.24 -30.38 17.25
C SER A 230 -8.18 -30.17 16.16
N TYR A 231 -6.99 -30.75 16.28
CA TYR A 231 -5.95 -30.69 15.24
C TYR A 231 -6.38 -31.42 13.97
N ARG A 232 -6.92 -32.63 14.09
CA ARG A 232 -7.40 -33.40 12.94
C ARG A 232 -8.54 -32.68 12.23
N TYR A 233 -9.45 -32.07 12.99
CA TYR A 233 -10.51 -31.24 12.44
C TYR A 233 -9.94 -29.98 11.76
N ALA A 234 -9.02 -29.26 12.40
CA ALA A 234 -8.36 -28.09 11.83
C ALA A 234 -7.68 -28.39 10.49
N LYS A 235 -7.03 -29.56 10.36
CA LYS A 235 -6.48 -30.06 9.10
C LYS A 235 -7.55 -30.18 8.02
N SER A 236 -8.69 -30.79 8.33
CA SER A 236 -9.82 -30.91 7.37
C SER A 236 -10.48 -29.57 7.00
N VAL A 237 -10.41 -28.58 7.89
CA VAL A 237 -10.90 -27.22 7.61
C VAL A 237 -9.96 -26.48 6.66
N SER A 238 -8.64 -26.71 6.76
CA SER A 238 -7.65 -26.07 5.88
C SER A 238 -7.78 -26.46 4.40
N ASP A 239 -8.37 -27.62 4.10
CA ASP A 239 -8.68 -28.04 2.74
C ASP A 239 -9.88 -27.27 2.14
N GLN A 240 -10.65 -26.55 2.96
CA GLN A 240 -11.90 -25.90 2.58
C GLN A 240 -11.80 -24.37 2.57
N ILE A 241 -11.02 -23.79 3.48
CA ILE A 241 -10.90 -22.32 3.64
C ILE A 241 -9.46 -21.90 3.89
N SER A 242 -9.11 -20.69 3.45
CA SER A 242 -7.83 -20.07 3.79
C SER A 242 -7.88 -19.35 5.15
N TYR A 243 -6.71 -18.99 5.68
CA TYR A 243 -6.63 -18.13 6.86
C TYR A 243 -7.21 -16.74 6.63
N GLU A 244 -7.07 -16.20 5.42
CA GLU A 244 -7.66 -14.91 5.04
C GLU A 244 -9.19 -14.99 5.00
N ASP A 245 -9.76 -16.06 4.43
CA ASP A 245 -11.20 -16.32 4.46
C ASP A 245 -11.75 -16.39 5.90
N ALA A 246 -10.95 -16.91 6.84
CA ALA A 246 -11.32 -17.05 8.24
C ALA A 246 -11.31 -15.72 9.02
N GLN A 247 -10.32 -14.86 8.76
CA GLN A 247 -10.17 -13.56 9.46
C GLN A 247 -10.96 -12.44 8.80
N PHE A 248 -11.06 -12.44 7.47
CA PHE A 248 -11.70 -11.41 6.65
C PHE A 248 -12.73 -12.02 5.70
N PRO A 249 -13.79 -12.66 6.23
CA PRO A 249 -14.82 -13.24 5.37
C PRO A 249 -15.54 -12.15 4.58
N ASP A 250 -15.97 -12.49 3.37
CA ASP A 250 -16.77 -11.61 2.53
C ASP A 250 -18.14 -11.35 3.16
N TYR A 251 -18.29 -10.19 3.81
CA TYR A 251 -19.51 -9.79 4.51
C TYR A 251 -20.68 -9.49 3.55
N ASP A 252 -20.41 -9.27 2.26
CA ASP A 252 -21.46 -9.03 1.26
C ASP A 252 -22.12 -10.35 0.81
N ASN A 253 -21.51 -11.51 1.12
CA ASN A 253 -22.03 -12.84 0.82
C ASN A 253 -22.36 -13.62 2.11
N GLU A 254 -23.58 -13.43 2.61
CA GLU A 254 -24.07 -14.06 3.84
C GLU A 254 -23.93 -15.59 3.85
N ALA A 255 -24.17 -16.26 2.73
CA ALA A 255 -24.05 -17.71 2.63
C ALA A 255 -22.60 -18.19 2.80
N LYS A 256 -21.66 -17.49 2.15
CA LYS A 256 -20.22 -17.78 2.26
C LYS A 256 -19.71 -17.48 3.67
N TYR A 257 -20.10 -16.34 4.24
CA TYR A 257 -19.80 -15.96 5.62
C TYR A 257 -20.29 -17.02 6.63
N ALA A 258 -21.57 -17.42 6.53
CA ALA A 258 -22.16 -18.41 7.43
C ALA A 258 -21.47 -19.77 7.32
N HIS A 259 -21.11 -20.18 6.10
CA HIS A 259 -20.36 -21.41 5.87
C HIS A 259 -18.98 -21.38 6.56
N TYR A 260 -18.19 -20.33 6.32
CA TYR A 260 -16.87 -20.20 6.94
C TYR A 260 -16.94 -20.12 8.46
N ARG A 261 -17.90 -19.36 8.99
CA ARG A 261 -18.13 -19.25 10.43
C ARG A 261 -18.48 -20.59 11.06
N SER A 262 -19.28 -21.42 10.37
CA SER A 262 -19.65 -22.76 10.85
C SER A 262 -18.46 -23.74 10.92
N LEU A 263 -17.48 -23.59 10.03
CA LEU A 263 -16.26 -24.40 10.05
C LEU A 263 -15.36 -24.02 11.23
N ILE A 264 -15.27 -22.72 11.54
CA ILE A 264 -14.37 -22.16 12.56
C ILE A 264 -14.97 -22.25 13.96
N VAL A 265 -16.24 -21.87 14.13
CA VAL A 265 -16.95 -21.88 15.40
C VAL A 265 -17.70 -23.20 15.53
N ASN A 266 -16.99 -24.21 16.00
CA ASN A 266 -17.54 -25.54 16.26
C ASN A 266 -17.47 -25.85 17.76
N GLU A 267 -18.61 -26.13 18.39
CA GLU A 267 -18.67 -26.39 19.85
C GLU A 267 -17.82 -27.58 20.31
N ARG A 268 -17.46 -28.49 19.39
CA ARG A 268 -16.66 -29.70 19.69
C ARG A 268 -15.16 -29.49 19.55
N HIS A 269 -14.72 -28.39 18.92
CA HIS A 269 -13.32 -28.18 18.56
C HIS A 269 -12.84 -26.79 18.97
N ASP A 270 -11.57 -26.69 19.36
CA ASP A 270 -11.00 -25.43 19.80
C ASP A 270 -10.74 -24.50 18.61
N THR A 271 -11.50 -23.41 18.52
CA THR A 271 -11.36 -22.35 17.50
C THR A 271 -9.92 -21.88 17.34
N ARG A 272 -9.15 -21.81 18.43
CA ARG A 272 -7.76 -21.32 18.42
C ARG A 272 -6.83 -22.30 17.71
N ILE A 273 -7.02 -23.60 17.91
CA ILE A 273 -6.28 -24.63 17.19
C ILE A 273 -6.58 -24.54 15.69
N ILE A 274 -7.85 -24.32 15.33
CA ILE A 274 -8.27 -24.16 13.93
C ILE A 274 -7.58 -22.94 13.30
N LEU A 275 -7.68 -21.77 13.92
CA LEU A 275 -7.08 -20.53 13.40
C LEU A 275 -5.55 -20.61 13.34
N PHE A 276 -4.91 -21.19 14.36
CA PHE A 276 -3.45 -21.38 14.37
C PHE A 276 -3.00 -22.33 13.26
N TYR A 277 -3.71 -23.45 13.06
CA TYR A 277 -3.41 -24.36 11.95
C TYR A 277 -3.56 -23.67 10.59
N LEU A 278 -4.63 -22.90 10.37
CA LEU A 278 -4.85 -22.13 9.15
C LEU A 278 -3.73 -21.11 8.93
N GLN A 279 -3.27 -20.42 9.98
CA GLN A 279 -2.14 -19.50 9.90
C GLN A 279 -0.83 -20.21 9.53
N LEU A 280 -0.57 -21.40 10.09
CA LEU A 280 0.59 -22.21 9.70
C LEU A 280 0.49 -22.65 8.23
N ALA A 281 -0.71 -23.03 7.77
CA ALA A 281 -0.98 -23.40 6.38
C ALA A 281 -0.81 -22.22 5.41
N MET A 282 -1.12 -20.99 5.83
CA MET A 282 -0.85 -19.78 5.04
C MET A 282 0.64 -19.64 4.72
N PHE A 283 1.53 -19.96 5.66
CA PHE A 283 2.99 -19.90 5.46
C PHE A 283 3.57 -21.15 4.80
N ALA A 284 3.02 -22.33 5.13
CA ALA A 284 3.40 -23.63 4.58
C ALA A 284 2.39 -24.08 3.52
N ASP A 285 2.37 -23.32 2.43
CA ASP A 285 1.53 -23.58 1.25
C ASP A 285 2.04 -24.77 0.43
N GLU A 286 1.35 -25.06 -0.66
CA GLU A 286 1.62 -26.19 -1.55
C GLU A 286 3.07 -26.22 -2.07
N GLU A 287 3.79 -25.10 -2.12
CA GLU A 287 5.21 -25.06 -2.51
C GLU A 287 6.08 -25.88 -1.55
N PHE A 288 5.84 -25.78 -0.25
CA PHE A 288 6.58 -26.53 0.78
C PHE A 288 6.21 -28.02 0.81
N ASP A 289 4.96 -28.33 0.44
CA ASP A 289 4.52 -29.72 0.30
C ASP A 289 5.15 -30.43 -0.89
N ASN A 290 5.33 -29.69 -1.99
CA ASN A 290 5.81 -30.24 -3.26
C ASN A 290 7.34 -30.16 -3.44
N ASP A 291 8.05 -29.30 -2.70
CA ASP A 291 9.52 -29.19 -2.77
C ASP A 291 10.22 -29.62 -1.47
N PRO A 292 10.73 -30.88 -1.40
CA PRO A 292 11.51 -31.37 -0.27
C PRO A 292 12.76 -30.53 0.03
N ASN A 293 13.29 -29.78 -0.95
CA ASN A 293 14.48 -28.95 -0.75
C ASN A 293 14.20 -27.72 0.12
N LEU A 294 12.98 -27.21 0.10
CA LEU A 294 12.55 -26.10 0.98
C LEU A 294 12.29 -26.59 2.40
N SER A 295 11.75 -27.79 2.53
CA SER A 295 11.26 -28.32 3.80
C SER A 295 12.34 -29.02 4.62
N TRP A 296 13.23 -29.79 3.99
CA TRP A 296 14.10 -30.73 4.71
C TRP A 296 15.60 -30.43 4.66
N ARG A 297 16.09 -29.60 3.73
CA ARG A 297 17.52 -29.28 3.67
C ARG A 297 17.93 -28.29 4.76
N THR A 298 19.11 -28.50 5.35
CA THR A 298 19.76 -27.57 6.28
C THR A 298 19.96 -26.17 5.67
N TYR A 299 20.21 -26.12 4.36
CA TYR A 299 20.34 -24.89 3.58
C TYR A 299 19.33 -24.92 2.43
N PRO A 300 18.09 -24.42 2.64
CA PRO A 300 17.09 -24.38 1.59
C PRO A 300 17.55 -23.45 0.45
N PRO A 301 17.08 -23.69 -0.79
CA PRO A 301 17.37 -22.79 -1.90
C PRO A 301 16.88 -21.37 -1.58
N PHE A 302 17.66 -20.41 -2.06
CA PHE A 302 17.37 -19.00 -1.83
C PHE A 302 16.18 -18.55 -2.70
N ILE A 303 15.05 -18.23 -2.07
CA ILE A 303 13.86 -17.66 -2.73
C ILE A 303 13.87 -16.14 -2.56
N ILE A 304 13.64 -15.41 -3.64
CA ILE A 304 13.26 -14.00 -3.60
C ILE A 304 11.77 -13.92 -3.82
N TYR A 305 11.04 -13.44 -2.81
CA TYR A 305 9.60 -13.25 -2.90
C TYR A 305 9.25 -11.97 -3.63
N SER A 306 8.25 -12.04 -4.50
CA SER A 306 7.63 -10.87 -5.13
C SER A 306 6.76 -10.10 -4.12
N HIS A 307 6.48 -8.83 -4.41
CA HIS A 307 5.59 -8.03 -3.57
C HIS A 307 4.20 -8.67 -3.40
N ASP A 308 3.65 -9.27 -4.45
CA ASP A 308 2.36 -9.98 -4.41
C ASP A 308 2.39 -11.14 -3.42
N GLN A 309 3.44 -11.98 -3.46
CA GLN A 309 3.60 -13.09 -2.51
C GLN A 309 3.71 -12.58 -1.07
N ILE A 310 4.43 -11.49 -0.84
CA ILE A 310 4.56 -10.91 0.51
C ILE A 310 3.24 -10.29 1.00
N SER A 311 2.43 -9.74 0.10
CA SER A 311 1.14 -9.16 0.44
C SER A 311 0.18 -10.18 1.09
N ARG A 312 0.28 -11.46 0.73
CA ARG A 312 -0.53 -12.54 1.31
C ARG A 312 -0.27 -12.78 2.79
N TYR A 313 0.94 -12.45 3.25
CA TYR A 313 1.31 -12.58 4.66
C TYR A 313 0.94 -11.35 5.49
N THR A 314 0.34 -10.31 4.90
CA THR A 314 0.00 -9.10 5.64
C THR A 314 -1.08 -9.33 6.70
N THR A 315 -1.96 -10.32 6.52
CA THR A 315 -2.91 -10.76 7.56
C THR A 315 -2.22 -11.20 8.85
N PHE A 316 -0.97 -11.67 8.79
CA PHE A 316 -0.16 -11.98 9.98
C PHE A 316 0.23 -10.73 10.77
N LEU A 317 0.33 -9.56 10.12
CA LEU A 317 0.61 -8.29 10.79
C LEU A 317 -0.53 -7.90 11.72
N ASP A 318 -1.77 -8.15 11.29
CA ASP A 318 -2.98 -7.85 12.07
C ASP A 318 -3.24 -8.90 13.16
N TYR A 319 -3.01 -10.18 12.87
CA TYR A 319 -3.31 -11.30 13.78
C TYR A 319 -2.19 -12.32 13.84
N ASN A 320 -1.57 -12.44 15.02
CA ASN A 320 -0.51 -13.42 15.27
C ASN A 320 -1.03 -14.54 16.19
N GLU A 321 -1.42 -15.66 15.61
CA GLU A 321 -1.99 -16.79 16.34
C GLU A 321 -0.95 -17.54 17.18
N PHE A 322 0.35 -17.33 16.93
CA PHE A 322 1.39 -17.83 17.84
C PHE A 322 1.19 -17.26 19.25
N TRP A 323 0.97 -15.94 19.38
CA TRP A 323 0.69 -15.33 20.68
C TRP A 323 -0.64 -15.81 21.27
N ASN A 324 -1.69 -15.87 20.44
CA ASN A 324 -3.01 -16.26 20.94
C ASN A 324 -3.05 -17.69 21.48
N CYS A 325 -2.33 -18.61 20.83
CA CYS A 325 -2.36 -20.04 21.12
C CYS A 325 -1.29 -20.50 22.09
N ILE A 326 -0.08 -19.94 22.02
CA ILE A 326 1.08 -20.40 22.80
C ILE A 326 1.16 -19.64 24.14
N ASP A 327 1.29 -18.31 24.12
CA ASP A 327 1.56 -17.47 25.31
C ASP A 327 0.47 -17.57 26.40
N ASN A 328 -0.76 -17.89 26.01
CA ASN A 328 -1.88 -17.96 26.95
C ASN A 328 -1.92 -19.24 27.80
N ASN A 329 -1.02 -20.22 27.62
CA ASN A 329 -1.05 -21.53 28.31
C ASN A 329 -2.39 -22.29 28.20
N LYS A 330 -3.27 -21.87 27.28
CA LYS A 330 -4.62 -22.45 27.13
C LYS A 330 -4.61 -23.71 26.28
N ILE A 331 -3.56 -23.92 25.48
CA ILE A 331 -3.33 -25.11 24.66
C ILE A 331 -1.97 -25.66 25.04
N ARG A 332 -1.90 -26.96 25.32
CA ARG A 332 -0.63 -27.63 25.64
C ARG A 332 -0.04 -28.19 24.36
N PHE A 333 1.12 -27.67 23.97
CA PHE A 333 1.93 -28.22 22.90
C PHE A 333 3.06 -29.08 23.47
N ASN A 334 3.42 -30.13 22.76
CA ASN A 334 4.56 -30.95 23.14
C ASN A 334 5.83 -30.37 22.53
N TYR A 335 6.72 -29.78 23.34
CA TYR A 335 8.00 -29.24 22.87
C TYR A 335 9.17 -30.23 22.97
N GLN A 336 8.94 -31.44 23.50
CA GLN A 336 9.97 -32.47 23.75
C GLN A 336 9.83 -33.69 22.83
N HIS A 337 9.17 -33.53 21.68
CA HIS A 337 8.85 -34.63 20.76
C HIS A 337 10.05 -35.01 19.85
N ASN A 338 9.81 -35.87 18.85
CA ASN A 338 10.86 -36.49 18.04
C ASN A 338 11.86 -35.48 17.41
N ARG A 339 13.16 -35.74 17.57
CA ARG A 339 14.25 -34.92 16.98
C ARG A 339 14.14 -34.74 15.48
N PHE A 340 13.55 -35.70 14.77
CA PHE A 340 13.40 -35.63 13.31
C PHE A 340 12.67 -34.36 12.84
N HIS A 341 11.70 -33.85 13.60
CA HIS A 341 10.96 -32.61 13.29
C HIS A 341 11.52 -31.37 14.00
N ILE A 342 12.12 -31.56 15.19
CA ILE A 342 12.71 -30.48 15.98
C ILE A 342 14.02 -29.95 15.36
N ASP A 343 14.90 -30.82 14.86
CA ASP A 343 16.19 -30.43 14.32
C ASP A 343 16.07 -29.41 13.17
N PRO A 344 15.17 -29.58 12.18
CA PRO A 344 14.87 -28.57 11.17
C PRO A 344 14.41 -27.22 11.72
N ILE A 345 13.62 -27.21 12.79
CA ILE A 345 13.10 -26.00 13.43
C ILE A 345 14.23 -25.25 14.13
N GLU A 346 15.02 -25.95 14.95
CA GLU A 346 16.17 -25.38 15.67
C GLU A 346 17.24 -24.87 14.68
N ASP A 347 17.48 -25.59 13.59
CA ASP A 347 18.39 -25.17 12.51
C ASP A 347 17.89 -23.88 11.83
N ALA A 348 16.59 -23.78 11.52
CA ALA A 348 15.98 -22.59 10.95
C ALA A 348 16.01 -21.39 11.93
N ALA A 349 15.81 -21.65 13.23
CA ALA A 349 15.83 -20.65 14.29
C ALA A 349 17.20 -19.98 14.48
N THR A 350 18.31 -20.67 14.15
CA THR A 350 19.66 -20.09 14.25
C THR A 350 19.86 -18.78 13.50
N ARG A 351 19.02 -18.51 12.48
CA ARG A 351 19.07 -17.29 11.66
C ARG A 351 18.45 -16.06 12.31
N TYR A 352 17.67 -16.28 13.36
CA TYR A 352 17.08 -15.23 14.17
C TYR A 352 17.97 -14.89 15.37
N ASN A 353 18.87 -15.79 15.76
CA ASN A 353 19.83 -15.56 16.83
C ASN A 353 21.04 -14.75 16.34
N SER A 354 21.31 -13.60 16.96
CA SER A 354 22.47 -12.75 16.66
C SER A 354 23.83 -13.45 16.89
N ILE A 355 23.84 -14.51 17.71
CA ILE A 355 25.05 -15.26 18.09
C ILE A 355 25.21 -16.54 17.23
N GLY A 356 24.23 -16.87 16.37
CA GLY A 356 24.27 -18.06 15.51
C GLY A 356 24.31 -19.39 16.27
N LYS A 357 23.98 -19.39 17.57
CA LYS A 357 23.90 -20.59 18.40
C LYS A 357 22.55 -21.27 18.19
N LYS A 358 22.59 -22.60 18.11
CA LYS A 358 21.39 -23.45 18.10
C LYS A 358 20.74 -23.38 19.47
N GLU A 359 19.61 -22.69 19.54
CA GLU A 359 18.77 -22.65 20.73
C GLU A 359 17.87 -23.87 20.74
N LYS A 360 17.58 -24.36 21.94
CA LYS A 360 16.66 -25.49 22.09
C LYS A 360 15.26 -25.04 21.71
N PHE A 361 14.53 -25.91 21.05
CA PHE A 361 13.13 -25.67 20.74
C PHE A 361 12.33 -25.44 22.03
N SER A 362 11.72 -24.26 22.12
CA SER A 362 10.90 -23.84 23.25
C SER A 362 9.80 -22.89 22.79
N GLU A 363 8.85 -22.66 23.68
CA GLU A 363 7.78 -21.69 23.51
C GLU A 363 8.33 -20.27 23.28
N GLU A 364 9.29 -19.84 24.11
CA GLU A 364 9.87 -18.50 24.03
C GLU A 364 10.60 -18.28 22.69
N LEU A 365 11.25 -19.33 22.18
CA LEU A 365 11.90 -19.29 20.87
C LEU A 365 10.88 -19.05 19.75
N LEU A 366 9.76 -19.80 19.75
CA LEU A 366 8.72 -19.64 18.73
C LEU A 366 8.05 -18.26 18.78
N LEU A 367 7.70 -17.80 19.98
CA LEU A 367 7.08 -16.47 20.17
C LEU A 367 8.04 -15.35 19.77
N GLY A 368 9.34 -15.49 20.10
CA GLY A 368 10.38 -14.55 19.70
C GLY A 368 10.53 -14.45 18.18
N ILE A 369 10.61 -15.60 17.50
CA ILE A 369 10.71 -15.65 16.03
C ILE A 369 9.45 -15.09 15.37
N ALA A 370 8.27 -15.52 15.81
CA ALA A 370 6.99 -15.02 15.28
C ALA A 370 6.89 -13.50 15.42
N SER A 371 7.35 -12.95 16.56
CA SER A 371 7.38 -11.51 16.81
C SER A 371 8.36 -10.76 15.92
N ASP A 372 9.58 -11.28 15.70
CA ASP A 372 10.53 -10.67 14.77
C ASP A 372 10.00 -10.73 13.33
N VAL A 373 9.33 -11.82 12.96
CA VAL A 373 8.72 -11.95 11.64
C VAL A 373 7.60 -10.94 11.42
N GLN A 374 6.69 -10.80 12.40
CA GLN A 374 5.58 -9.88 12.34
C GLN A 374 6.05 -8.42 12.31
N ASN A 375 6.89 -8.04 13.28
CA ASN A 375 7.21 -6.63 13.51
C ASN A 375 8.31 -6.09 12.60
N LYS A 376 9.14 -6.99 12.04
CA LYS A 376 10.31 -6.59 11.26
C LYS A 376 10.34 -7.26 9.89
N VAL A 377 10.35 -8.60 9.82
CA VAL A 377 10.63 -9.29 8.55
C VAL A 377 9.58 -8.98 7.49
N ILE A 378 8.29 -9.23 7.77
CA ILE A 378 7.23 -9.01 6.78
C ILE A 378 7.06 -7.52 6.48
N LEU A 379 7.11 -6.67 7.50
CA LEU A 379 6.94 -5.22 7.35
C LEU A 379 8.04 -4.60 6.45
N ASP A 380 9.30 -4.85 6.78
CA ASP A 380 10.44 -4.33 6.03
C ASP A 380 10.47 -4.93 4.62
N LEU A 381 10.18 -6.22 4.49
CA LEU A 381 10.18 -6.90 3.21
C LEU A 381 9.05 -6.38 2.30
N TYR A 382 7.85 -6.16 2.84
CA TYR A 382 6.74 -5.55 2.12
C TYR A 382 7.10 -4.15 1.60
N HIS A 383 7.71 -3.33 2.46
CA HIS A 383 8.14 -1.99 2.08
C HIS A 383 9.25 -2.02 1.00
N LEU A 384 10.30 -2.81 1.21
CA LEU A 384 11.47 -2.84 0.33
C LEU A 384 11.15 -3.47 -1.04
N THR A 385 10.35 -4.54 -1.07
CA THR A 385 9.89 -5.15 -2.33
C THR A 385 9.04 -4.18 -3.13
N LYS A 386 8.10 -3.47 -2.48
CA LYS A 386 7.30 -2.42 -3.13
C LYS A 386 8.17 -1.34 -3.78
N LEU A 387 9.21 -0.87 -3.07
CA LEU A 387 10.14 0.13 -3.60
C LEU A 387 10.99 -0.41 -4.76
N ASN A 388 11.36 -1.70 -4.73
CA ASN A 388 12.18 -2.31 -5.78
C ASN A 388 11.37 -2.67 -7.03
N GLU A 389 10.12 -3.08 -6.87
CA GLU A 389 9.19 -3.42 -7.96
C GLU A 389 8.47 -2.17 -8.52
N ALA A 390 8.54 -1.03 -7.82
CA ALA A 390 8.01 0.24 -8.30
C ALA A 390 8.46 0.54 -9.74
N LYS A 391 7.51 1.02 -10.54
CA LYS A 391 7.77 1.44 -11.93
C LYS A 391 8.72 2.64 -11.96
N LEU A 392 9.20 2.98 -13.15
CA LEU A 392 10.00 4.19 -13.33
C LEU A 392 9.16 5.43 -12.95
N PRO A 393 9.76 6.43 -12.28
CA PRO A 393 9.08 7.69 -11.99
C PRO A 393 8.47 8.28 -13.26
N TYR A 394 7.28 8.86 -13.13
CA TYR A 394 6.54 9.42 -14.26
C TYR A 394 7.37 10.44 -15.07
N LEU A 395 8.22 11.24 -14.40
CA LEU A 395 9.13 12.19 -15.05
C LEU A 395 10.08 11.50 -16.05
N ILE A 396 10.63 10.32 -15.70
CA ILE A 396 11.53 9.58 -16.59
C ILE A 396 10.78 9.11 -17.83
N VAL A 397 9.57 8.55 -17.64
CA VAL A 397 8.72 8.08 -18.74
C VAL A 397 8.34 9.24 -19.65
N TYR A 398 7.90 10.36 -19.07
CA TYR A 398 7.56 11.59 -19.79
C TYR A 398 8.72 12.12 -20.63
N LEU A 399 9.91 12.25 -20.05
CA LEU A 399 11.10 12.73 -20.77
C LEU A 399 11.51 11.77 -21.90
N LEU A 400 11.38 10.46 -21.70
CA LEU A 400 11.68 9.46 -22.73
C LEU A 400 10.70 9.58 -23.91
N VAL A 401 9.41 9.71 -23.62
CA VAL A 401 8.35 9.88 -24.64
C VAL A 401 8.56 11.18 -25.43
N ILE A 402 8.76 12.31 -24.74
CA ILE A 402 8.98 13.61 -25.43
C ILE A 402 10.25 13.58 -26.25
N THR A 403 11.36 13.07 -25.71
CA THR A 403 12.62 13.02 -26.46
C THR A 403 12.50 12.12 -27.70
N SER A 404 11.79 10.99 -27.58
CA SER A 404 11.50 10.10 -28.71
C SER A 404 10.61 10.78 -29.76
N ALA A 405 9.59 11.54 -29.33
CA ALA A 405 8.76 12.33 -30.22
C ALA A 405 9.56 13.43 -30.92
N MET A 406 10.42 14.15 -30.20
CA MET A 406 11.31 15.18 -30.76
C MET A 406 12.27 14.58 -31.79
N MET A 407 12.84 13.39 -31.56
CA MET A 407 13.66 12.69 -32.57
C MET A 407 12.85 12.29 -33.80
N THR A 408 11.62 11.79 -33.59
CA THR A 408 10.72 11.40 -34.69
C THR A 408 10.38 12.59 -35.58
N PHE A 409 10.01 13.74 -35.00
CA PHE A 409 9.68 14.93 -35.79
C PHE A 409 10.90 15.67 -36.33
N SER A 410 12.07 15.60 -35.68
CA SER A 410 13.27 16.30 -36.15
C SER A 410 14.02 15.54 -37.24
N VAL A 411 14.01 14.20 -37.22
CA VAL A 411 14.79 13.36 -38.14
C VAL A 411 13.89 12.54 -39.07
N VAL A 412 12.96 11.75 -38.52
CA VAL A 412 12.19 10.79 -39.32
C VAL A 412 11.17 11.49 -40.20
N TYR A 413 10.42 12.45 -39.65
CA TYR A 413 9.40 13.18 -40.39
C TYR A 413 9.98 13.94 -41.60
N PRO A 414 11.05 14.75 -41.48
CA PRO A 414 11.57 15.50 -42.60
C PRO A 414 12.16 14.59 -43.67
N LEU A 415 12.78 13.47 -43.27
CA LEU A 415 13.26 12.45 -44.20
C LEU A 415 12.11 11.88 -45.05
N LEU A 416 11.00 11.48 -44.41
CA LEU A 416 9.86 10.91 -45.14
C LEU A 416 9.17 11.97 -46.01
N VAL A 417 8.85 13.14 -45.44
CA VAL A 417 8.03 14.16 -46.11
C VAL A 417 8.78 14.81 -47.27
N ASN A 418 10.09 15.07 -47.14
CA ASN A 418 10.86 15.63 -48.25
C ASN A 418 10.99 14.69 -49.46
N ILE A 419 10.79 13.38 -49.28
CA ILE A 419 10.78 12.41 -50.38
C ILE A 419 9.43 12.42 -51.12
N PHE A 420 8.32 12.60 -50.40
CA PHE A 420 6.97 12.33 -50.93
C PHE A 420 6.13 13.57 -51.26
N THR A 421 6.52 14.77 -50.81
CA THR A 421 5.70 15.97 -51.05
C THR A 421 6.54 17.23 -51.23
N ASP A 422 6.07 18.11 -52.12
CA ASP A 422 6.58 19.47 -52.29
C ASP A 422 5.77 20.54 -51.57
N ASN A 423 4.72 20.15 -50.84
CA ASN A 423 3.89 21.09 -50.12
C ASN A 423 4.67 21.72 -48.96
N PHE A 424 4.86 23.04 -49.04
CA PHE A 424 5.59 23.85 -48.06
C PHE A 424 5.07 23.66 -46.62
N ILE A 425 3.75 23.58 -46.43
CA ILE A 425 3.14 23.43 -45.09
C ILE A 425 3.50 22.06 -44.51
N LEU A 426 3.36 21.01 -45.33
CA LEU A 426 3.68 19.65 -44.90
C LEU A 426 5.17 19.53 -44.59
N LYS A 427 6.06 20.12 -45.40
CA LYS A 427 7.52 20.13 -45.14
C LYS A 427 7.88 20.77 -43.80
N ASN A 428 7.16 21.82 -43.41
CA ASN A 428 7.46 22.61 -42.20
C ASN A 428 6.62 22.23 -40.97
N LEU A 429 5.73 21.23 -41.06
CA LEU A 429 4.89 20.77 -39.95
C LEU A 429 5.73 20.28 -38.74
N ASN A 430 6.89 19.68 -39.01
CA ASN A 430 7.85 19.25 -37.98
C ASN A 430 8.26 20.39 -37.05
N GLY A 431 8.57 21.57 -37.59
CA GLY A 431 9.03 22.72 -36.82
C GLY A 431 7.97 23.14 -35.81
N PHE A 432 6.70 23.14 -36.22
CA PHE A 432 5.58 23.44 -35.32
C PHE A 432 5.41 22.36 -34.25
N MET A 433 5.47 21.08 -34.62
CA MET A 433 5.35 19.97 -33.67
C MET A 433 6.47 20.02 -32.62
N ILE A 434 7.70 20.28 -33.05
CA ILE A 434 8.86 20.39 -32.17
C ILE A 434 8.73 21.60 -31.24
N LEU A 435 8.29 22.75 -31.76
CA LEU A 435 8.07 23.94 -30.94
C LEU A 435 6.96 23.71 -29.91
N GLY A 436 5.90 23.01 -30.30
CA GLY A 436 4.83 22.57 -29.40
C GLY A 436 5.34 21.64 -28.29
N LEU A 437 6.19 20.67 -28.62
CA LEU A 437 6.82 19.76 -27.65
C LEU A 437 7.75 20.51 -26.69
N ILE A 438 8.54 21.47 -27.18
CA ILE A 438 9.42 22.29 -26.34
C ILE A 438 8.59 23.13 -25.37
N LEU A 439 7.52 23.78 -25.84
CA LEU A 439 6.64 24.57 -24.98
C LEU A 439 5.96 23.70 -23.92
N ASP A 440 5.48 22.52 -24.31
CA ASP A 440 4.89 21.55 -23.36
C ASP A 440 5.91 21.15 -22.29
N MET A 441 7.15 20.85 -22.69
CA MET A 441 8.25 20.56 -21.77
C MET A 441 8.52 21.73 -20.82
N VAL A 442 8.63 22.97 -21.32
CA VAL A 442 8.89 24.16 -20.47
C VAL A 442 7.77 24.41 -19.47
N VAL A 443 6.51 24.20 -19.85
CA VAL A 443 5.36 24.43 -18.97
C VAL A 443 5.22 23.33 -17.91
N ARG A 444 5.48 22.07 -18.27
CA ARG A 444 5.25 20.91 -17.39
C ARG A 444 6.43 20.58 -16.50
N LEU A 445 7.66 20.72 -17.00
CA LEU A 445 8.87 20.31 -16.30
C LEU A 445 8.97 20.91 -14.88
N PRO A 446 8.67 22.20 -14.62
CA PRO A 446 8.70 22.75 -13.27
C PRO A 446 7.71 22.08 -12.31
N LYS A 447 6.50 21.74 -12.80
CA LYS A 447 5.47 21.05 -12.00
C LYS A 447 5.83 19.60 -11.71
N LEU A 448 6.54 18.95 -12.63
CA LEU A 448 7.01 17.58 -12.44
C LEU A 448 8.21 17.53 -11.49
N LEU A 449 9.15 18.46 -11.62
CA LEU A 449 10.30 18.59 -10.72
C LEU A 449 9.90 18.93 -9.29
N SER A 450 8.88 19.78 -9.10
CA SER A 450 8.40 20.12 -7.75
C SER A 450 7.76 18.91 -7.04
N LYS A 451 7.11 18.01 -7.78
CA LYS A 451 6.59 16.74 -7.25
C LYS A 451 7.69 15.72 -6.96
N GLU A 452 8.77 15.70 -7.75
CA GLU A 452 9.89 14.77 -7.53
C GLU A 452 10.64 15.06 -6.21
N ASN A 453 10.67 16.33 -5.79
CA ASN A 453 11.31 16.80 -4.57
C ASN A 453 10.53 16.51 -3.28
N THR A 454 9.27 16.06 -3.38
CA THR A 454 8.48 15.68 -2.19
C THR A 454 8.67 14.20 -1.85
N LEU A 455 9.05 13.90 -0.61
CA LEU A 455 9.25 12.54 -0.07
C LEU A 455 7.96 11.70 -0.04
N LEU A 456 6.79 12.33 -0.13
CA LEU A 456 5.49 11.68 -0.22
C LEU A 456 5.13 11.51 -1.71
N ARG A 457 5.33 10.30 -2.23
CA ARG A 457 5.06 9.97 -3.63
C ARG A 457 3.86 9.02 -3.78
N PRO A 458 2.62 9.44 -3.52
CA PRO A 458 1.46 8.57 -3.73
C PRO A 458 1.26 8.16 -5.20
N ASP A 459 1.79 8.94 -6.15
CA ASP A 459 1.57 8.76 -7.59
C ASP A 459 2.68 7.92 -8.30
N ASP A 460 3.89 7.81 -7.74
CA ASP A 460 4.99 7.02 -8.36
C ASP A 460 4.88 5.50 -8.08
N TYR A 461 3.96 5.08 -7.19
CA TYR A 461 3.77 3.68 -6.78
C TYR A 461 2.45 3.08 -7.31
N ARG A 462 1.89 3.61 -8.41
CA ARG A 462 0.71 3.04 -9.10
C ARG A 462 1.07 2.23 -10.35
#